data_AF-A0A5C4LUP4-F1
#
_entry.id   AF-A0A5C4LUP4-F1
#
_cell.length_a   1.000
_cell.length_b   1.000
_cell.length_c   1.000
_cell.angle_alpha   90.00
_cell.angle_beta   90.00
_cell.angle_gamma   90.00
#
_symmetry.space_group_name_H-M   'P 1'
#
loop_
_entity.id
_entity.type
_entity.pdbx_description
1 polymer ?
#
loop_
_entity_poly.entity_id
_entity_poly.type
_entity_poly.pdbx_seq_one_letter_code
_entity_poly.pdbx_strand_id
1 'polypeptide(L)'
;MADEKQRLIPRLRRKYPWLDHVFLANEAFGERYGNHYAAAITYFSVLSLFPLLMVGFSVAGFVLAGNETALNHLRDSIVSSAPQGLGGLFSTLVTAALAARGGTGILGLALAFYSGIGWMTNLRDALTAQWGQEKKKLPLVSTTLKDLASLVGLGLALAVSFGLTAVGGGVGKTLLHLVGLDGQQWALVLLTIATVVLSLLANMLVFLWVLSRLPREKVGVRSAVKGAAIAAVGFEILKQVASVYLASVTSSPSGAVFGPIIGLLVFANLVSRFLLFVTAWTATARENLVTVVREPPPAVIRPAVTVRRGAGPGAVAGAFGAGAMLAWLGRKRR
;
A
#
# COMPACT_ATOMS: atom_id res chain seq x y z
N MET A 1 33.92 -7.84 -17.96
CA MET A 1 33.20 -7.00 -16.96
C MET A 1 31.83 -7.56 -16.54
N ALA A 2 30.99 -8.10 -17.45
CA ALA A 2 29.68 -8.65 -17.08
C ALA A 2 29.76 -9.93 -16.21
N ASP A 3 30.67 -10.85 -16.52
CA ASP A 3 30.86 -12.11 -15.79
C ASP A 3 31.43 -11.92 -14.36
N GLU A 4 32.22 -10.86 -14.16
CA GLU A 4 32.75 -10.49 -12.85
C GLU A 4 31.67 -9.88 -11.96
N LYS A 5 30.81 -9.00 -12.51
CA LYS A 5 29.62 -8.48 -11.80
C LYS A 5 28.65 -9.61 -11.41
N GLN A 6 28.46 -10.61 -12.28
CA GLN A 6 27.61 -11.78 -11.99
C GLN A 6 28.11 -12.63 -10.82
N ARG A 7 29.43 -12.66 -10.57
CA ARG A 7 30.02 -13.38 -9.43
C ARG A 7 30.11 -12.54 -8.16
N LEU A 8 30.18 -11.21 -8.28
CA LEU A 8 30.27 -10.29 -7.14
C LEU A 8 28.95 -10.15 -6.39
N ILE A 9 27.81 -10.05 -7.09
CA ILE A 9 26.50 -9.87 -6.46
C ILE A 9 26.13 -11.03 -5.51
N PRO A 10 26.27 -12.32 -5.89
CA PRO A 10 26.00 -13.44 -4.98
C PRO A 10 26.92 -13.48 -3.76
N ARG A 11 28.18 -13.06 -3.92
CA ARG A 11 29.16 -12.99 -2.82
C ARG A 11 28.79 -11.90 -1.81
N LEU A 12 28.37 -10.72 -2.30
CA LEU A 12 27.90 -9.61 -1.47
C LEU A 12 26.60 -9.95 -0.74
N ARG A 13 25.64 -10.62 -1.40
CA ARG A 13 24.39 -11.11 -0.79
C ARG A 13 24.66 -12.09 0.35
N ARG A 14 25.61 -13.02 0.19
CA ARG A 14 26.00 -13.96 1.26
C ARG A 14 26.69 -13.28 2.44
N LYS A 15 27.44 -12.19 2.20
CA LYS A 15 28.20 -11.48 3.24
C LYS A 15 27.32 -10.53 4.07
N TYR A 16 26.31 -9.91 3.46
CA TYR A 16 25.47 -8.90 4.10
C TYR A 16 23.98 -9.30 4.05
N PRO A 17 23.41 -9.83 5.15
CA PRO A 17 22.01 -10.27 5.19
C PRO A 17 21.00 -9.15 4.89
N TRP A 18 21.34 -7.90 5.25
CA TRP A 18 20.50 -6.74 4.93
C TRP A 18 20.45 -6.47 3.42
N LEU A 19 21.57 -6.67 2.71
CA LEU A 19 21.65 -6.46 1.27
C LEU A 19 20.86 -7.53 0.53
N ASP A 20 20.97 -8.79 0.96
CA ASP A 20 20.18 -9.89 0.41
C ASP A 20 18.67 -9.62 0.51
N HIS A 21 18.24 -9.08 1.65
CA HIS A 21 16.84 -8.68 1.83
C HIS A 21 16.43 -7.55 0.86
N VAL A 22 17.34 -6.64 0.46
CA VAL A 22 17.02 -5.54 -0.50
C VAL A 22 16.78 -6.14 -1.86
N PHE A 23 17.63 -7.09 -2.25
CA PHE A 23 17.48 -7.80 -3.51
C PHE A 23 16.18 -8.61 -3.54
N LEU A 24 15.86 -9.36 -2.48
CA LEU A 24 14.60 -10.10 -2.37
C LEU A 24 13.38 -9.18 -2.45
N ALA A 25 13.42 -8.03 -1.76
CA ALA A 25 12.36 -7.03 -1.83
C ALA A 25 12.20 -6.46 -3.24
N ASN A 26 13.31 -6.20 -3.94
CA ASN A 26 13.30 -5.70 -5.32
C ASN A 26 12.78 -6.75 -6.32
N GLU A 27 13.18 -8.01 -6.18
CA GLU A 27 12.67 -9.13 -6.95
C GLU A 27 11.15 -9.26 -6.74
N ALA A 28 10.70 -9.31 -5.48
CA ALA A 28 9.27 -9.36 -5.14
C ALA A 28 8.49 -8.15 -5.67
N PHE A 29 9.06 -6.94 -5.58
CA PHE A 29 8.45 -5.73 -6.13
C PHE A 29 8.26 -5.82 -7.64
N GLY A 30 9.24 -6.36 -8.36
CA GLY A 30 9.16 -6.61 -9.80
C GLY A 30 8.10 -7.65 -10.16
N GLU A 31 8.18 -8.82 -9.53
CA GLU A 31 7.25 -9.95 -9.76
C GLU A 31 5.80 -9.60 -9.45
N ARG A 32 5.57 -8.75 -8.43
CA ARG A 32 4.24 -8.31 -8.00
C ARG A 32 3.77 -7.04 -8.72
N TYR A 33 4.33 -6.74 -9.90
CA TYR A 33 3.96 -5.60 -10.75
C TYR A 33 4.03 -4.24 -10.04
N GLY A 34 4.97 -4.04 -9.12
CA GLY A 34 5.06 -2.84 -8.29
C GLY A 34 5.13 -1.53 -9.08
N ASN A 35 5.83 -1.50 -10.20
CA ASN A 35 5.87 -0.32 -11.08
C ASN A 35 4.51 -0.01 -11.74
N HIS A 36 3.74 -1.03 -12.12
CA HIS A 36 2.41 -0.84 -12.72
C HIS A 36 1.42 -0.33 -11.69
N TYR A 37 1.45 -0.90 -10.48
CA TYR A 37 0.65 -0.41 -9.36
C TYR A 37 1.02 1.02 -8.96
N ALA A 38 2.31 1.36 -8.93
CA ALA A 38 2.72 2.73 -8.64
C ALA A 38 2.20 3.73 -9.69
N ALA A 39 2.24 3.36 -10.98
CA ALA A 39 1.67 4.18 -12.04
C ALA A 39 0.14 4.35 -11.88
N ALA A 40 -0.58 3.26 -11.54
CA ALA A 40 -2.01 3.32 -11.27
C ALA A 40 -2.33 4.23 -10.08
N ILE A 41 -1.65 4.06 -8.94
CA ILE A 41 -1.82 4.92 -7.76
C ILE A 41 -1.56 6.38 -8.12
N THR A 42 -0.52 6.66 -8.92
CA THR A 42 -0.19 8.02 -9.38
C THR A 42 -1.35 8.64 -10.14
N TYR A 43 -1.87 7.93 -11.15
CA TYR A 43 -3.01 8.37 -11.95
C TYR A 43 -4.23 8.67 -11.07
N PHE A 44 -4.61 7.74 -10.20
CA PHE A 44 -5.75 7.95 -9.30
C PHE A 44 -5.48 9.05 -8.26
N SER A 45 -4.24 9.26 -7.82
CA SER A 45 -3.87 10.32 -6.86
C SER A 45 -4.09 11.69 -7.48
N VAL A 46 -3.62 11.90 -8.70
CA VAL A 46 -3.78 13.18 -9.39
C VAL A 46 -5.25 13.46 -9.70
N LEU A 47 -6.00 12.46 -10.17
CA LEU A 47 -7.43 12.62 -10.44
C LEU A 47 -8.29 12.82 -9.18
N SER A 48 -7.90 12.25 -8.05
CA SER A 48 -8.64 12.41 -6.78
C SER A 48 -8.26 13.67 -6.02
N LEU A 49 -7.09 14.26 -6.29
CA LEU A 49 -6.59 15.43 -5.59
C LEU A 49 -7.58 16.59 -5.62
N PHE A 50 -8.05 16.99 -6.80
CA PHE A 50 -8.92 18.16 -6.93
C PHE A 50 -10.29 17.97 -6.25
N PRO A 51 -11.04 16.86 -6.50
CA PRO A 51 -12.28 16.62 -5.80
C PRO A 51 -12.12 16.49 -4.27
N LEU A 52 -11.06 15.84 -3.80
CA LEU A 52 -10.81 15.69 -2.35
C LEU A 52 -10.48 17.04 -1.70
N LEU A 53 -9.69 17.89 -2.35
CA LEU A 53 -9.43 19.25 -1.88
C LEU A 53 -10.72 20.07 -1.82
N MET A 54 -11.56 20.01 -2.87
CA MET A 54 -12.87 20.69 -2.87
C MET A 54 -13.73 20.28 -1.68
N VAL A 55 -13.86 18.98 -1.41
CA VAL A 55 -14.64 18.50 -0.26
C VAL A 55 -13.99 18.92 1.06
N GLY A 56 -12.66 18.79 1.19
CA GLY A 56 -11.94 19.21 2.39
C GLY A 56 -12.14 20.69 2.72
N PHE A 57 -12.02 21.57 1.73
CA PHE A 57 -12.26 23.00 1.91
C PHE A 57 -13.73 23.37 2.04
N SER A 58 -14.65 22.62 1.44
CA SER A 58 -16.09 22.80 1.66
C SER A 58 -16.46 22.49 3.11
N VAL A 59 -15.98 21.37 3.65
CA VAL A 59 -16.16 21.01 5.06
C VAL A 59 -15.47 22.03 5.96
N ALA A 60 -14.23 22.41 5.68
CA ALA A 60 -13.53 23.44 6.45
C ALA A 60 -14.25 24.79 6.40
N GLY A 61 -14.75 25.20 5.24
CA GLY A 61 -15.52 26.44 5.07
C GLY A 61 -16.83 26.44 5.83
N PHE A 62 -17.47 25.27 5.96
CA PHE A 62 -18.66 25.10 6.78
C PHE A 62 -18.36 25.10 8.28
N VAL A 63 -17.30 24.40 8.71
CA VAL A 63 -16.91 24.30 10.13
C VAL A 63 -16.31 25.61 10.65
N LEU A 64 -15.49 26.28 9.83
CA LEU A 64 -14.87 27.58 10.13
C LEU A 64 -15.72 28.74 9.59
N ALA A 65 -17.03 28.53 9.41
CA ALA A 65 -17.92 29.58 8.94
C ALA A 65 -17.79 30.82 9.84
N GLY A 66 -17.38 31.96 9.25
CA GLY A 66 -17.16 33.21 9.96
C GLY A 66 -15.73 33.45 10.48
N ASN A 67 -14.78 32.54 10.29
CA ASN A 67 -13.37 32.73 10.66
C ASN A 67 -12.44 32.62 9.44
N GLU A 68 -12.37 33.68 8.64
CA GLU A 68 -11.52 33.75 7.44
C GLU A 68 -10.03 33.61 7.77
N THR A 69 -9.59 34.09 8.94
CA THR A 69 -8.22 33.96 9.41
C THR A 69 -7.82 32.50 9.59
N ALA A 70 -8.67 31.68 10.20
CA ALA A 70 -8.43 30.25 10.37
C ALA A 70 -8.43 29.48 9.03
N LEU A 71 -9.28 29.89 8.08
CA LEU A 71 -9.27 29.32 6.72
C LEU A 71 -8.00 29.66 5.94
N ASN A 72 -7.50 30.89 6.07
CA ASN A 72 -6.24 31.31 5.47
C ASN A 72 -5.05 30.58 6.10
N HIS A 73 -5.03 30.41 7.42
CA HIS A 73 -4.01 29.59 8.09
C HIS A 73 -4.03 28.13 7.63
N LEU A 74 -5.22 27.55 7.42
CA LEU A 74 -5.34 26.18 6.88
C LEU A 74 -4.79 26.11 5.45
N ARG A 75 -5.13 27.08 4.59
CA ARG A 75 -4.57 27.20 3.23
C ARG A 75 -3.05 27.29 3.28
N ASP A 76 -2.50 28.19 4.07
CA ASP A 76 -1.06 28.42 4.15
C ASP A 76 -0.33 27.21 4.73
N SER A 77 -0.94 26.49 5.67
CA SER A 77 -0.41 25.24 6.21
C SER A 77 -0.36 24.14 5.14
N ILE A 78 -1.39 24.03 4.29
CA ILE A 78 -1.41 23.06 3.18
C ILE A 78 -0.37 23.42 2.12
N VAL A 79 -0.26 24.69 1.74
CA VAL A 79 0.70 25.17 0.73
C VAL A 79 2.14 25.05 1.22
N SER A 80 2.41 25.36 2.49
CA SER A 80 3.75 25.22 3.09
C SER A 80 4.16 23.77 3.34
N SER A 81 3.19 22.87 3.49
CA SER A 81 3.43 21.42 3.60
C SER A 81 3.67 20.75 2.24
N ALA A 82 3.37 21.43 1.13
CA ALA A 82 3.64 20.91 -0.20
C ALA A 82 5.15 20.74 -0.42
N PRO A 83 5.58 19.70 -1.16
CA PRO A 83 6.98 19.58 -1.56
C PRO A 83 7.47 20.87 -2.22
N GLN A 84 8.70 21.26 -1.89
CA GLN A 84 9.35 22.42 -2.50
C GLN A 84 9.34 22.27 -4.03
N GLY A 85 8.92 23.33 -4.73
CA GLY A 85 8.67 23.33 -6.17
C GLY A 85 7.22 23.04 -6.59
N LEU A 86 6.36 22.49 -5.72
CA LEU A 86 4.91 22.31 -5.98
C LEU A 86 4.02 23.35 -5.29
N GLY A 87 4.56 24.23 -4.43
CA GLY A 87 3.76 25.20 -3.67
C GLY A 87 2.87 26.09 -4.54
N GLY A 88 3.36 26.53 -5.71
CA GLY A 88 2.55 27.30 -6.68
C GLY A 88 1.35 26.51 -7.20
N LEU A 89 1.55 25.25 -7.60
CA LEU A 89 0.47 24.36 -8.04
C LEU A 89 -0.55 24.13 -6.94
N PHE A 90 -0.09 23.80 -5.73
CA PHE A 90 -0.97 23.59 -4.58
C PHE A 90 -1.76 24.86 -4.25
N SER A 91 -1.13 26.04 -4.31
CA SER A 91 -1.84 27.31 -4.11
C SER A 91 -2.94 27.53 -5.15
N THR A 92 -2.65 27.27 -6.44
CA THR A 92 -3.65 27.34 -7.52
C THR A 92 -4.78 26.34 -7.30
N LEU A 93 -4.47 25.08 -6.99
CA LEU A 93 -5.45 24.02 -6.74
C LEU A 93 -6.34 24.34 -5.54
N VAL A 94 -5.75 24.79 -4.42
CA VAL A 94 -6.46 25.21 -3.21
C VAL A 94 -7.38 26.39 -3.51
N THR A 95 -6.90 27.41 -4.23
CA THR A 95 -7.69 28.60 -4.58
C THR A 95 -8.85 28.24 -5.49
N ALA A 96 -8.61 27.40 -6.50
CA ALA A 96 -9.66 26.90 -7.40
C ALA A 96 -10.72 26.06 -6.64
N ALA A 97 -10.27 25.21 -5.71
CA ALA A 97 -11.15 24.42 -4.86
C ALA A 97 -12.03 25.30 -3.95
N LEU A 98 -11.45 26.36 -3.36
CA LEU A 98 -12.17 27.33 -2.54
C LEU A 98 -13.18 28.15 -3.35
N ALA A 99 -12.84 28.56 -4.58
CA ALA A 99 -13.76 29.29 -5.46
C ALA A 99 -14.96 28.42 -5.88
N ALA A 100 -14.71 27.12 -6.11
CA ALA A 100 -15.74 26.17 -6.53
C ALA A 100 -16.68 25.70 -5.39
N ARG A 101 -16.44 26.12 -4.14
CA ARG A 101 -17.23 25.71 -2.96
C ARG A 101 -18.72 26.05 -3.04
N GLY A 102 -19.09 27.12 -3.78
CA GLY A 102 -20.44 27.71 -3.72
C GLY A 102 -21.43 27.28 -4.81
N GLY A 103 -20.99 26.67 -5.92
CA GLY A 103 -21.85 26.49 -7.11
C GLY A 103 -22.33 25.07 -7.42
N THR A 104 -21.56 24.03 -7.06
CA THR A 104 -21.80 22.64 -7.52
C THR A 104 -21.39 21.60 -6.48
N GLY A 105 -21.69 21.85 -5.20
CA GLY A 105 -21.28 20.97 -4.09
C GLY A 105 -21.67 19.50 -4.28
N ILE A 106 -22.83 19.21 -4.86
CA ILE A 106 -23.29 17.83 -5.10
C ILE A 106 -22.45 17.12 -6.16
N LEU A 107 -22.14 17.79 -7.29
CA LEU A 107 -21.29 17.21 -8.33
C LEU A 107 -19.84 17.03 -7.84
N GLY A 108 -19.32 18.01 -7.10
CA GLY A 108 -18.01 17.91 -6.47
C GLY A 108 -17.93 16.76 -5.46
N LEU A 109 -18.95 16.59 -4.62
CA LEU A 109 -19.06 15.46 -3.68
C LEU A 109 -19.16 14.13 -4.42
N ALA A 110 -19.94 14.02 -5.49
CA ALA A 110 -20.07 12.80 -6.28
C ALA A 110 -18.74 12.42 -6.95
N LEU A 111 -18.03 13.39 -7.54
CA LEU A 111 -16.71 13.19 -8.13
C LEU A 111 -15.67 12.80 -7.06
N ALA A 112 -15.70 13.44 -5.89
CA ALA A 112 -14.80 13.13 -4.79
C ALA A 112 -15.05 11.75 -4.21
N PHE A 113 -16.31 11.35 -4.09
CA PHE A 113 -16.70 10.02 -3.67
C PHE A 113 -16.19 8.97 -4.65
N TYR A 114 -16.49 9.13 -5.94
CA TYR A 114 -16.05 8.19 -6.98
C TYR A 114 -14.52 8.09 -7.06
N SER A 115 -13.83 9.24 -7.13
CA SER A 115 -12.38 9.29 -7.30
C SER A 115 -11.63 8.86 -6.02
N GLY A 116 -12.12 9.26 -4.85
CA GLY A 116 -11.56 8.86 -3.55
C GLY A 116 -11.67 7.37 -3.29
N ILE A 117 -12.84 6.76 -3.54
CA ILE A 117 -13.01 5.31 -3.43
C ILE A 117 -12.10 4.59 -4.43
N GLY A 118 -12.02 5.07 -5.67
CA GLY A 118 -11.13 4.52 -6.69
C GLY A 118 -9.67 4.54 -6.24
N TRP A 119 -9.20 5.68 -5.72
CA TRP A 119 -7.85 5.82 -5.21
C TRP A 119 -7.56 4.86 -4.03
N MET A 120 -8.45 4.83 -3.05
CA MET A 120 -8.29 3.98 -1.86
C MET A 120 -8.31 2.49 -2.22
N THR A 121 -9.20 2.08 -3.13
CA THR A 121 -9.28 0.70 -3.63
C THR A 121 -7.99 0.29 -4.31
N ASN A 122 -7.45 1.15 -5.20
CA ASN A 122 -6.21 0.86 -5.92
C ASN A 122 -5.00 0.83 -4.99
N LEU A 123 -4.92 1.73 -4.01
CA LEU A 123 -3.87 1.71 -3.00
C LEU A 123 -3.92 0.42 -2.19
N ARG A 124 -5.11 0.02 -1.72
CA ARG A 124 -5.30 -1.22 -0.97
C ARG A 124 -4.94 -2.45 -1.81
N ASP A 125 -5.36 -2.50 -3.07
CA ASP A 125 -5.06 -3.62 -3.97
C ASP A 125 -3.56 -3.70 -4.26
N ALA A 126 -2.89 -2.57 -4.47
CA ALA A 126 -1.46 -2.52 -4.66
C ALA A 126 -0.68 -3.00 -3.43
N LEU A 127 -1.05 -2.53 -2.23
CA LEU A 127 -0.43 -2.99 -0.98
C LEU A 127 -0.67 -4.50 -0.79
N THR A 128 -1.89 -4.97 -1.00
CA THR A 128 -2.25 -6.40 -0.91
C THR A 128 -1.42 -7.25 -1.89
N ALA A 129 -1.27 -6.78 -3.13
CA ALA A 129 -0.44 -7.44 -4.14
C ALA A 129 1.04 -7.47 -3.72
N GLN A 130 1.57 -6.37 -3.17
CA GLN A 130 2.94 -6.32 -2.65
C GLN A 130 3.15 -7.21 -1.41
N TRP A 131 2.08 -7.56 -0.69
CA TRP A 131 2.12 -8.59 0.35
C TRP A 131 2.08 -10.03 -0.20
N GLY A 132 1.90 -10.21 -1.52
CA GLY A 132 1.79 -11.53 -2.15
C GLY A 132 0.44 -12.19 -1.90
N GLN A 133 -0.57 -11.43 -1.46
CA GLN A 133 -1.91 -11.91 -1.16
C GLN A 133 -2.77 -11.86 -2.43
N GLU A 134 -3.63 -12.85 -2.61
CA GLU A 134 -4.57 -12.88 -3.73
C GLU A 134 -5.69 -11.86 -3.54
N LYS A 135 -6.13 -11.26 -4.65
CA LYS A 135 -7.28 -10.35 -4.66
C LYS A 135 -8.57 -11.13 -4.41
N LYS A 136 -9.03 -11.16 -3.16
CA LYS A 136 -10.34 -11.73 -2.81
C LYS A 136 -11.48 -10.86 -3.32
N LYS A 137 -12.48 -11.50 -3.95
CA LYS A 137 -13.77 -10.87 -4.30
C LYS A 137 -14.55 -10.63 -3.01
N LEU A 138 -14.48 -9.42 -2.47
CA LEU A 138 -15.26 -8.99 -1.32
C LEU A 138 -16.55 -8.30 -1.75
N PRO A 139 -17.61 -8.30 -0.92
CA PRO A 139 -18.86 -7.60 -1.23
C PRO A 139 -18.60 -6.12 -1.51
N LEU A 140 -19.19 -5.59 -2.59
CA LEU A 140 -18.96 -4.21 -3.06
C LEU A 140 -19.28 -3.19 -1.95
N VAL A 141 -20.46 -3.27 -1.34
CA VAL A 141 -20.92 -2.30 -0.33
C VAL A 141 -20.00 -2.27 0.92
N SER A 142 -19.64 -3.44 1.46
CA SER A 142 -18.75 -3.53 2.63
C SER A 142 -17.34 -3.01 2.31
N THR A 143 -16.85 -3.28 1.10
CA THR A 143 -15.54 -2.81 0.65
C THR A 143 -15.53 -1.30 0.53
N THR A 144 -16.53 -0.73 -0.15
CA THR A 144 -16.70 0.71 -0.33
C THR A 144 -16.78 1.46 1.00
N LEU A 145 -17.54 0.94 1.98
CA LEU A 145 -17.65 1.60 3.29
C LEU A 145 -16.32 1.58 4.05
N LYS A 146 -15.58 0.46 3.98
CA LYS A 146 -14.24 0.35 4.57
C LYS A 146 -13.23 1.26 3.86
N ASP A 147 -13.34 1.40 2.54
CA ASP A 147 -12.50 2.31 1.76
C ASP A 147 -12.80 3.76 2.14
N LEU A 148 -14.06 4.14 2.25
CA LEU A 148 -14.43 5.48 2.69
C LEU A 148 -13.92 5.78 4.11
N ALA A 149 -14.12 4.86 5.06
CA ALA A 149 -13.61 5.01 6.42
C ALA A 149 -12.08 5.09 6.46
N SER A 150 -11.39 4.29 5.64
CA SER A 150 -9.93 4.32 5.52
C SER A 150 -9.44 5.63 4.91
N LEU A 151 -10.13 6.14 3.89
CA LEU A 151 -9.81 7.40 3.23
C LEU A 151 -9.95 8.57 4.22
N VAL A 152 -11.05 8.63 4.96
CA VAL A 152 -11.26 9.66 5.99
C VAL A 152 -10.22 9.53 7.10
N GLY A 153 -9.96 8.31 7.59
CA GLY A 153 -8.95 8.06 8.62
C GLY A 153 -7.54 8.47 8.17
N LEU A 154 -7.17 8.15 6.93
CA LEU A 154 -5.89 8.55 6.34
C LEU A 154 -5.81 10.07 6.16
N GLY A 155 -6.89 10.70 5.67
CA GLY A 155 -6.97 12.15 5.53
C GLY A 155 -6.78 12.87 6.87
N LEU A 156 -7.45 12.40 7.92
CA LEU A 156 -7.30 12.94 9.28
C LEU A 156 -5.89 12.70 9.83
N ALA A 157 -5.33 11.51 9.66
CA ALA A 157 -3.99 11.20 10.14
C ALA A 157 -2.92 12.05 9.44
N LEU A 158 -3.06 12.27 8.12
CA LEU A 158 -2.21 13.19 7.37
C LEU A 158 -2.40 14.63 7.83
N ALA A 159 -3.64 15.09 8.03
CA ALA A 159 -3.93 16.44 8.54
C ALA A 159 -3.28 16.69 9.91
N VAL A 160 -3.34 15.71 10.81
CA VAL A 160 -2.65 15.78 12.12
C VAL A 160 -1.13 15.80 11.94
N SER A 161 -0.57 14.89 11.12
CA SER A 161 0.88 14.83 10.89
C SER A 161 1.43 16.13 10.30
N PHE A 162 0.73 16.70 9.31
CA PHE A 162 1.11 17.97 8.70
C PHE A 162 0.86 19.16 9.64
N GLY A 163 -0.24 19.14 10.40
CA GLY A 163 -0.53 20.16 11.41
C GLY A 163 0.57 20.24 12.49
N LEU A 164 1.03 19.08 12.99
CA LEU A 164 2.17 19.01 13.93
C LEU A 164 3.45 19.60 13.33
N THR A 165 3.71 19.33 12.05
CA THR A 165 4.89 19.85 11.34
C THR A 165 4.81 21.37 11.15
N ALA A 166 3.63 21.91 10.84
CA ALA A 166 3.39 23.36 10.72
C ALA A 166 3.52 24.10 12.06
N VAL A 167 3.00 23.52 13.14
CA VAL A 167 3.16 24.04 14.51
C VAL A 167 4.63 24.10 14.90
N GLY A 168 5.43 23.11 14.51
CA GLY A 168 6.86 23.08 14.79
C GLY A 168 7.69 24.18 14.12
N GLY A 169 7.30 24.63 12.92
CA GLY A 169 8.03 25.65 12.16
C GLY A 169 7.68 27.10 12.52
N GLY A 170 6.39 27.38 12.77
CA GLY A 170 5.90 28.75 13.00
C GLY A 170 5.45 29.04 14.44
N VAL A 171 4.66 28.13 15.03
CA VAL A 171 4.04 28.31 16.35
C VAL A 171 5.03 28.06 17.49
N GLY A 172 6.06 27.23 17.25
CA GLY A 172 7.12 26.94 18.21
C GLY A 172 7.82 28.18 18.76
N LYS A 173 8.06 29.19 17.91
CA LYS A 173 8.65 30.48 18.34
C LYS A 173 7.69 31.29 19.21
N THR A 174 6.39 31.28 18.90
CA THR A 174 5.36 31.96 19.68
C THR A 174 5.14 31.29 21.04
N LEU A 175 5.20 29.95 21.10
CA LEU A 175 5.15 29.19 22.34
C LEU A 175 6.38 29.47 23.22
N LEU A 176 7.57 29.53 22.63
CA LEU A 176 8.79 29.92 23.36
C LEU A 176 8.72 31.35 23.89
N HIS A 177 8.10 32.27 23.14
CA HIS A 177 7.87 33.64 23.58
C HIS A 177 6.85 33.71 24.73
N LEU A 178 5.77 32.91 24.68
CA LEU A 178 4.77 32.79 25.76
C LEU A 178 5.35 32.21 27.06
N VAL A 179 6.34 31.31 26.96
CA VAL A 179 7.03 30.71 28.11
C VAL A 179 8.27 31.53 28.55
N GLY A 180 8.58 32.64 27.87
CA GLY A 180 9.71 33.52 28.22
C GLY A 180 11.09 32.91 27.95
N LEU A 181 11.17 31.96 27.01
CA LEU A 181 12.40 31.23 26.64
C LEU A 181 12.92 31.60 25.25
N ASP A 182 12.40 32.68 24.65
CA ASP A 182 12.72 33.13 23.29
C ASP A 182 14.19 33.51 23.08
N GLY A 183 14.87 33.99 24.13
CA GLY A 183 16.29 34.32 24.11
C GLY A 183 17.25 33.13 24.27
N GLN A 184 16.77 31.94 24.64
CA GLN A 184 17.64 30.79 24.93
C GLN A 184 17.77 29.86 23.71
N GLN A 185 18.95 29.90 23.08
CA GLN A 185 19.28 29.07 21.90
C GLN A 185 19.06 27.57 22.14
N TRP A 186 19.32 27.05 23.35
CA TRP A 186 19.06 25.64 23.66
C TRP A 186 17.58 25.29 23.69
N ALA A 187 16.69 26.22 24.08
CA ALA A 187 15.25 25.99 24.13
C ALA A 187 14.66 25.94 22.71
N LEU A 188 15.17 26.79 21.80
CA LEU A 188 14.86 26.73 20.36
C LEU A 188 15.33 25.41 19.73
N VAL A 189 16.55 24.96 20.03
CA VAL A 189 17.08 23.68 19.53
C VAL A 189 16.27 22.51 20.07
N LEU A 190 15.96 22.49 21.37
CA LEU A 190 15.18 21.42 22.00
C LEU A 190 13.77 21.34 21.43
N LEU A 191 13.11 22.49 21.22
CA LEU A 191 11.79 22.54 20.60
C LEU A 191 11.83 22.06 19.15
N THR A 192 12.87 22.42 18.39
CA THR A 192 13.06 21.94 17.00
C THR A 192 13.27 20.43 16.95
N ILE A 193 14.07 19.87 17.86
CA ILE A 193 14.27 18.42 17.96
C ILE A 193 12.96 17.74 18.33
N ALA A 194 12.23 18.27 19.32
CA ALA A 194 10.96 17.71 19.76
C ALA A 194 9.92 17.70 18.62
N THR A 195 9.82 18.78 17.84
CA THR A 195 8.87 18.87 16.73
C THR A 195 9.24 17.94 15.58
N VAL A 196 10.53 17.83 15.25
CA VAL A 196 11.03 16.88 14.24
C VAL A 196 10.74 15.44 14.67
N VAL A 197 11.04 15.08 15.92
CA VAL A 197 10.75 13.73 16.46
C VAL A 197 9.25 13.46 16.44
N LEU A 198 8.43 14.42 16.85
CA LEU A 198 6.97 14.30 16.88
C LEU A 198 6.40 14.11 15.46
N SER A 199 6.87 14.89 14.47
CA SER A 199 6.50 14.74 13.06
C SER A 199 6.95 13.40 12.49
N LEU A 200 8.15 12.94 12.86
CA LEU A 200 8.66 11.64 12.42
C LEU A 200 7.84 10.48 13.02
N LEU A 201 7.45 10.59 14.29
CA LEU A 201 6.55 9.63 14.94
C LEU A 201 5.15 9.66 14.32
N ALA A 202 4.60 10.84 14.00
CA ALA A 202 3.31 10.95 13.32
C ALA A 202 3.35 10.28 11.94
N ASN A 203 4.39 10.54 11.14
CA ASN A 203 4.59 9.87 9.85
C ASN A 203 4.77 8.36 10.02
N MET A 204 5.53 7.92 11.03
CA MET A 204 5.68 6.50 11.35
C MET A 204 4.35 5.85 11.68
N LEU A 205 3.46 6.51 12.44
CA LEU A 205 2.13 6.01 12.74
C LEU A 205 1.26 5.90 11.49
N VAL A 206 1.31 6.90 10.59
CA VAL A 206 0.63 6.86 9.30
C VAL A 206 1.12 5.67 8.48
N PHE A 207 2.44 5.51 8.30
CA PHE A 207 2.99 4.39 7.55
C PHE A 207 2.72 3.05 8.21
N LEU A 208 2.75 2.95 9.54
CA LEU A 208 2.39 1.74 10.27
C LEU A 208 0.94 1.36 9.98
N TRP A 209 0.03 2.32 10.02
CA TRP A 209 -1.37 2.08 9.71
C TRP A 209 -1.55 1.69 8.24
N VAL A 210 -0.90 2.39 7.31
CA VAL A 210 -0.93 2.08 5.87
C VAL A 210 -0.41 0.66 5.59
N LEU A 211 0.72 0.27 6.18
CA LEU A 211 1.33 -1.04 5.96
C LEU A 211 0.61 -2.18 6.69
N SER A 212 -0.02 -1.91 7.83
CA SER A 212 -0.61 -2.96 8.69
C SER A 212 -2.13 -3.13 8.57
N ARG A 213 -2.87 -2.06 8.30
CA ARG A 213 -4.34 -2.05 8.33
C ARG A 213 -4.98 -1.94 6.96
N LEU A 214 -4.30 -1.37 5.97
CA LEU A 214 -4.85 -1.29 4.62
C LEU A 214 -4.85 -2.63 3.87
N PRO A 215 -3.83 -3.52 3.97
CA PRO A 215 -3.87 -4.81 3.30
C PRO A 215 -5.13 -5.60 3.65
N ARG A 216 -5.64 -6.37 2.69
CA ARG A 216 -6.92 -7.10 2.86
C ARG A 216 -6.81 -8.25 3.87
N GLU A 217 -5.61 -8.76 4.14
CA GLU A 217 -5.38 -9.80 5.14
C GLU A 217 -4.48 -9.35 6.30
N LYS A 218 -4.51 -10.10 7.39
CA LYS A 218 -3.72 -9.80 8.59
C LYS A 218 -2.23 -9.91 8.28
N VAL A 219 -1.46 -8.91 8.70
CA VAL A 219 0.00 -8.89 8.53
C VAL A 219 0.70 -8.87 9.89
N GLY A 220 1.97 -9.28 9.91
CA GLY A 220 2.80 -9.27 11.12
C GLY A 220 3.09 -7.85 11.60
N VAL A 221 2.49 -7.45 12.73
CA VAL A 221 2.62 -6.10 13.30
C VAL A 221 4.07 -5.73 13.59
N ARG A 222 4.89 -6.68 14.08
CA ARG A 222 6.32 -6.45 14.39
C ARG A 222 7.12 -6.03 13.14
N SER A 223 6.88 -6.69 12.02
CA SER A 223 7.56 -6.38 10.75
C SER A 223 7.02 -5.08 10.15
N ALA A 224 5.72 -4.81 10.31
CA ALA A 224 5.11 -3.55 9.90
C ALA A 224 5.70 -2.34 10.66
N VAL A 225 6.01 -2.48 11.96
CA VAL A 225 6.68 -1.42 12.74
C VAL A 225 8.09 -1.12 12.21
N LYS A 226 8.89 -2.15 11.92
CA LYS A 226 10.22 -1.97 11.31
C LYS A 226 10.11 -1.29 9.94
N GLY A 227 9.15 -1.73 9.13
CA GLY A 227 8.84 -1.11 7.84
C GLY A 227 8.42 0.34 7.94
N ALA A 228 7.54 0.66 8.89
CA ALA A 228 7.05 2.00 9.12
C ALA A 228 8.16 2.96 9.56
N ALA A 229 9.11 2.50 10.37
CA ALA A 229 10.29 3.29 10.74
C ALA A 229 11.16 3.60 9.50
N ILE A 230 11.43 2.59 8.66
CA ILE A 230 12.17 2.78 7.40
C ILE A 230 11.40 3.70 6.45
N ALA A 231 10.08 3.54 6.35
CA ALA A 231 9.22 4.38 5.54
C ALA A 231 9.24 5.84 6.01
N ALA A 232 9.14 6.09 7.31
CA ALA A 232 9.13 7.45 7.85
C ALA A 232 10.44 8.18 7.59
N VAL A 233 11.58 7.54 7.86
CA VAL A 233 12.90 8.12 7.59
C VAL A 233 13.13 8.29 6.09
N GLY A 234 12.82 7.26 5.30
CA GLY A 234 12.99 7.31 3.85
C GLY A 234 12.06 8.32 3.18
N PHE A 235 10.85 8.55 3.70
CA PHE A 235 9.93 9.56 3.21
C PHE A 235 10.46 10.99 3.44
N GLU A 236 11.15 11.23 4.57
CA GLU A 236 11.79 12.53 4.80
C GLU A 236 12.91 12.79 3.78
N ILE A 237 13.75 11.79 3.52
CA ILE A 237 14.78 11.85 2.47
C ILE A 237 14.14 12.02 1.09
N LEU A 238 13.05 11.30 0.83
CA LEU A 238 12.33 11.35 -0.44
C LEU A 238 11.80 12.75 -0.75
N LYS A 239 11.28 13.46 0.27
CA LYS A 239 10.84 14.86 0.12
C LYS A 239 11.99 15.78 -0.29
N GLN A 240 13.18 15.58 0.26
CA GLN A 240 14.36 16.37 -0.10
C GLN A 240 14.84 16.05 -1.52
N VAL A 241 14.91 14.77 -1.89
CA VAL A 241 15.29 14.34 -3.25
C VAL A 241 14.27 14.85 -4.27
N ALA A 242 12.98 14.75 -3.96
CA ALA A 242 11.91 15.27 -4.81
C ALA A 242 12.00 16.79 -4.98
N SER A 243 12.31 17.53 -3.91
CA SER A 243 12.53 18.97 -3.97
C SER A 243 13.63 19.34 -4.97
N VAL A 244 14.80 18.72 -4.85
CA VAL A 244 15.95 18.98 -5.72
C VAL A 244 15.64 18.61 -7.18
N TYR A 245 15.07 17.42 -7.40
CA TYR A 245 14.68 16.97 -8.74
C TYR A 245 13.70 17.95 -9.37
N LEU A 246 12.68 18.37 -8.61
CA LEU A 246 11.64 19.22 -9.14
C LEU A 246 12.13 20.63 -9.46
N ALA A 247 12.99 21.20 -8.61
CA ALA A 247 13.65 22.47 -8.88
C ALA A 247 14.47 22.43 -10.18
N SER A 248 15.12 21.30 -10.47
CA SER A 248 15.85 21.10 -11.72
C SER A 248 14.95 20.97 -12.94
N VAL A 249 13.72 20.49 -12.79
CA VAL A 249 12.77 20.34 -13.91
C VAL A 249 12.10 21.68 -14.22
N THR A 250 11.72 22.44 -13.19
CA THR A 250 11.02 23.72 -13.32
C THR A 250 11.92 24.89 -13.72
N SER A 251 13.24 24.73 -13.65
CA SER A 251 14.21 25.76 -14.06
C SER A 251 14.32 25.95 -15.58
N SER A 252 13.74 25.05 -16.39
CA SER A 252 13.73 25.17 -17.85
C SER A 252 12.48 25.91 -18.37
N PRO A 253 12.54 26.65 -19.49
CA PRO A 253 11.37 27.34 -20.06
C PRO A 253 10.17 26.40 -20.34
N SER A 254 10.45 25.20 -20.83
CA SER A 254 9.41 24.16 -21.02
C SER A 254 8.89 23.59 -19.70
N GLY A 255 9.78 23.48 -18.70
CA GLY A 255 9.45 23.09 -17.34
C GLY A 255 8.64 24.12 -16.56
N ALA A 256 8.70 25.40 -16.90
CA ALA A 256 7.82 26.41 -16.30
C ALA A 256 6.34 26.19 -16.69
N VAL A 257 6.10 25.74 -17.93
CA VAL A 257 4.75 25.51 -18.46
C VAL A 257 4.20 24.14 -18.02
N PHE A 258 4.97 23.07 -18.18
CA PHE A 258 4.50 21.70 -17.90
C PHE A 258 4.97 21.13 -16.55
N GLY A 259 6.00 21.73 -15.95
CA GLY A 259 6.67 21.22 -14.75
C GLY A 259 5.78 21.07 -13.52
N PRO A 260 4.75 21.89 -13.28
CA PRO A 260 3.80 21.64 -12.19
C PRO A 260 3.11 20.27 -12.32
N ILE A 261 2.54 19.96 -13.49
CA ILE A 261 1.81 18.70 -13.74
C ILE A 261 2.78 17.52 -13.76
N ILE A 262 3.87 17.63 -14.52
CA ILE A 262 4.92 16.60 -14.60
C ILE A 262 5.50 16.36 -13.20
N GLY A 263 5.75 17.43 -12.45
CA GLY A 263 6.27 17.39 -11.10
C GLY A 263 5.37 16.64 -10.14
N LEU A 264 4.07 16.94 -10.15
CA LEU A 264 3.08 16.23 -9.36
C LEU A 264 3.05 14.74 -9.72
N LEU A 265 3.05 14.40 -11.01
CA LEU A 265 3.06 13.02 -11.49
C LEU A 265 4.33 12.27 -11.06
N VAL A 266 5.51 12.87 -11.24
CA VAL A 266 6.78 12.25 -10.86
C VAL A 266 6.87 12.10 -9.35
N PHE A 267 6.47 13.12 -8.58
CA PHE A 267 6.45 13.06 -7.13
C PHE A 267 5.51 11.96 -6.63
N ALA A 268 4.26 11.95 -7.09
CA ALA A 268 3.28 10.95 -6.71
C ALA A 268 3.74 9.53 -7.10
N ASN A 269 4.38 9.37 -8.26
CA ASN A 269 4.96 8.10 -8.69
C ASN A 269 6.14 7.69 -7.82
N LEU A 270 7.03 8.61 -7.47
CA LEU A 270 8.17 8.34 -6.62
C LEU A 270 7.73 7.89 -5.22
N VAL A 271 6.76 8.60 -4.62
CA VAL A 271 6.16 8.23 -3.33
C VAL A 271 5.46 6.87 -3.42
N SER A 272 4.70 6.63 -4.49
CA SER A 272 4.00 5.36 -4.69
C SER A 272 4.97 4.19 -4.83
N ARG A 273 6.02 4.33 -5.65
CA ARG A 273 7.07 3.32 -5.82
C ARG A 273 7.80 3.05 -4.52
N PHE A 274 8.15 4.12 -3.79
CA PHE A 274 8.80 4.00 -2.49
C PHE A 274 7.92 3.25 -1.48
N LEU A 275 6.65 3.64 -1.35
CA LEU A 275 5.70 2.99 -0.45
C LEU A 275 5.55 1.49 -0.78
N LEU A 276 5.36 1.16 -2.05
CA LEU A 276 5.21 -0.23 -2.50
C LEU A 276 6.50 -1.04 -2.34
N PHE A 277 7.66 -0.42 -2.55
CA PHE A 277 8.96 -1.05 -2.29
C PHE A 277 9.15 -1.35 -0.80
N VAL A 278 8.84 -0.39 0.08
CA VAL A 278 8.88 -0.65 1.53
C VAL A 278 7.87 -1.72 1.92
N THR A 279 6.71 -1.77 1.27
CA THR A 279 5.72 -2.83 1.47
C THR A 279 6.30 -4.19 1.09
N ALA A 280 6.92 -4.32 -0.08
CA ALA A 280 7.59 -5.54 -0.52
C ALA A 280 8.73 -5.95 0.43
N TRP A 281 9.52 -4.99 0.91
CA TRP A 281 10.54 -5.20 1.93
C TRP A 281 9.96 -5.70 3.25
N THR A 282 8.81 -5.17 3.69
CA THR A 282 8.15 -5.69 4.90
C THR A 282 7.57 -7.07 4.69
N ALA A 283 7.04 -7.36 3.51
CA ALA A 283 6.41 -8.63 3.19
C ALA A 283 7.42 -9.76 3.02
N THR A 284 8.62 -9.47 2.52
CA THR A 284 9.71 -10.43 2.33
C THR A 284 10.54 -10.68 3.59
N ALA A 285 10.24 -9.98 4.69
CA ALA A 285 10.86 -10.21 5.98
C ALA A 285 10.64 -11.66 6.43
N ARG A 286 11.67 -12.27 7.04
CA ARG A 286 11.65 -13.70 7.43
C ARG A 286 10.46 -14.05 8.32
N GLU A 287 10.02 -13.13 9.16
CA GLU A 287 8.87 -13.34 10.06
C GLU A 287 7.52 -13.46 9.29
N ASN A 288 7.47 -13.03 8.04
CA ASN A 288 6.27 -12.99 7.20
C ASN A 288 6.28 -14.00 6.05
N LEU A 289 7.35 -14.80 5.90
CA LEU A 289 7.41 -15.87 4.92
C LEU A 289 6.42 -16.97 5.33
N VAL A 290 5.20 -16.89 4.81
CA VAL A 290 4.20 -17.96 4.96
C VAL A 290 4.66 -19.14 4.11
N THR A 291 5.01 -20.24 4.77
CA THR A 291 5.20 -21.53 4.09
C THR A 291 3.85 -21.92 3.51
N VAL A 292 3.64 -21.66 2.22
CA VAL A 292 2.47 -22.16 1.50
C VAL A 292 2.59 -23.67 1.45
N VAL A 293 1.96 -24.34 2.42
CA VAL A 293 1.75 -25.79 2.36
C VAL A 293 0.88 -26.00 1.14
N ARG A 294 1.49 -26.44 0.03
CA ARG A 294 0.74 -26.84 -1.16
C ARG A 294 -0.33 -27.83 -0.70
N GLU A 295 -1.59 -27.52 -1.00
CA GLU A 295 -2.66 -28.48 -0.80
C GLU A 295 -2.24 -29.78 -1.50
N PRO A 296 -2.30 -30.94 -0.81
CA PRO A 296 -1.93 -32.19 -1.44
C PRO A 296 -2.78 -32.38 -2.71
N PRO A 297 -2.22 -32.94 -3.78
CA PRO A 297 -2.98 -33.18 -5.00
C PRO A 297 -4.26 -33.95 -4.66
N PRO A 298 -5.38 -33.69 -5.36
CA PRO A 298 -6.66 -34.30 -5.06
C PRO A 298 -6.48 -35.81 -4.95
N ALA A 299 -6.96 -36.39 -3.84
CA ALA A 299 -6.81 -37.81 -3.57
C ALA A 299 -7.45 -38.60 -4.72
N VAL A 300 -6.62 -39.24 -5.55
CA VAL A 300 -7.10 -40.12 -6.61
C VAL A 300 -7.55 -41.41 -5.95
N ILE A 301 -8.81 -41.46 -5.51
CA ILE A 301 -9.43 -42.67 -4.97
C ILE A 301 -9.62 -43.62 -6.16
N ARG A 302 -8.71 -44.59 -6.33
CA ARG A 302 -8.88 -45.69 -7.27
C ARG A 302 -9.59 -46.83 -6.53
N PRO A 303 -10.89 -47.07 -6.75
CA PRO A 303 -11.52 -48.27 -6.20
C PRO A 303 -10.81 -49.48 -6.79
N ALA A 304 -10.17 -50.28 -5.93
CA ALA A 304 -9.56 -51.54 -6.32
C ALA A 304 -10.69 -52.54 -6.61
N VAL A 305 -11.21 -52.51 -7.84
CA VAL A 305 -12.16 -53.52 -8.31
C VAL A 305 -11.36 -54.79 -8.56
N THR A 306 -11.20 -55.61 -7.53
CA THR A 306 -10.65 -56.97 -7.67
C THR A 306 -11.73 -57.84 -8.30
N VAL A 307 -11.74 -57.94 -9.63
CA VAL A 307 -12.55 -58.94 -10.32
C VAL A 307 -11.94 -60.31 -10.03
N ARG A 308 -12.61 -61.11 -9.20
CA ARG A 308 -12.24 -62.50 -8.95
C ARG A 308 -12.41 -63.31 -10.24
N ARG A 309 -11.38 -63.37 -11.08
CA ARG A 309 -11.34 -64.26 -12.25
C ARG A 309 -10.99 -65.66 -11.79
N GLY A 310 -12.02 -66.47 -11.61
CA GLY A 310 -11.94 -67.89 -11.33
C GLY A 310 -13.35 -68.46 -11.19
N ALA A 311 -13.57 -69.69 -11.65
CA ALA A 311 -14.82 -70.39 -11.40
C ALA A 311 -15.03 -70.45 -9.88
N GLY A 312 -16.10 -69.84 -9.39
CA GLY A 312 -16.41 -69.88 -7.96
C GLY A 312 -16.53 -71.33 -7.48
N PRO A 313 -16.35 -71.62 -6.17
CA PRO A 313 -16.43 -72.97 -5.63
C PRO A 313 -17.71 -73.72 -6.07
N GLY A 314 -18.82 -73.00 -6.25
CA GLY A 314 -20.07 -73.55 -6.78
C GLY A 314 -20.03 -73.99 -8.24
N ALA A 315 -19.28 -73.31 -9.10
CA ALA A 315 -19.11 -73.71 -10.50
C ALA A 315 -18.20 -74.94 -10.62
N VAL A 316 -17.17 -75.05 -9.77
CA VAL A 316 -16.32 -76.24 -9.68
C VAL A 316 -17.13 -77.42 -9.14
N ALA A 317 -17.89 -77.22 -8.05
CA ALA A 317 -18.77 -78.26 -7.49
C ALA A 317 -19.84 -78.74 -8.49
N GLY A 318 -20.43 -77.82 -9.27
CA GLY A 318 -21.39 -78.16 -10.32
C GLY A 318 -20.78 -79.01 -11.45
N ALA A 319 -19.57 -78.69 -11.90
CA ALA A 319 -18.87 -79.48 -12.91
C ALA A 319 -18.52 -80.90 -12.41
N PHE A 320 -18.08 -81.04 -11.16
CA PHE A 320 -17.84 -82.34 -10.54
C PHE A 320 -19.13 -83.16 -10.36
N GLY A 321 -20.23 -82.53 -9.94
CA GLY A 321 -21.53 -83.19 -9.80
C GLY A 321 -22.08 -83.71 -11.15
N ALA A 322 -22.01 -82.90 -12.20
CA ALA A 322 -22.41 -83.30 -13.54
C ALA A 322 -21.53 -84.45 -14.09
N GLY A 323 -20.21 -84.38 -13.86
CA GLY A 323 -19.28 -85.45 -14.24
C GLY A 323 -19.59 -86.78 -13.52
N ALA A 324 -19.88 -86.73 -12.22
CA ALA A 324 -20.24 -87.90 -11.43
C ALA A 324 -21.57 -88.53 -11.88
N MET A 325 -22.59 -87.71 -12.20
CA MET A 325 -23.86 -88.20 -12.74
C MET A 325 -23.69 -88.86 -14.11
N LEU A 326 -22.91 -88.26 -15.01
CA LEU A 326 -22.63 -88.85 -16.33
C LEU A 326 -21.85 -90.17 -16.21
N ALA A 327 -20.89 -90.25 -15.29
CA ALA A 327 -20.16 -91.50 -15.02
C ALA A 327 -21.07 -92.60 -14.45
N TRP A 328 -22.00 -92.25 -13.56
CA TRP A 328 -22.97 -93.19 -13.02
C TRP A 328 -23.97 -93.69 -14.07
N LEU A 329 -24.48 -92.80 -14.92
CA LEU A 329 -25.36 -93.14 -16.04
C LEU A 329 -24.66 -94.01 -17.10
N GLY A 330 -23.38 -93.75 -17.38
CA GLY A 330 -22.58 -94.56 -18.30
C GLY A 330 -22.32 -95.99 -17.80
N ARG A 331 -22.24 -96.19 -16.48
CA ARG A 331 -22.04 -97.50 -15.85
C ARG A 331 -23.28 -98.39 -15.89
N LYS A 332 -24.47 -97.81 -16.09
CA LYS A 332 -25.77 -98.51 -16.13
C LYS A 332 -26.18 -98.97 -17.54
N ARG A 333 -25.37 -98.66 -18.56
CA ARG A 333 -25.59 -99.01 -19.98
C ARG A 333 -24.59 -100.05 -20.53
N ARG A 334 -23.85 -100.74 -19.66
CA ARG A 334 -23.03 -101.91 -20.01
C ARG A 334 -23.57 -103.16 -19.33
#